data_AF-A0A8J4Y8U8-F1
#
_entry.id   AF-A0A8J4Y8U8-F1
#
_cell.length_a   1.000
_cell.length_b   1.000
_cell.length_c   1.000
_cell.angle_alpha   90.00
_cell.angle_beta   90.00
_cell.angle_gamma   90.00
#
_symmetry.space_group_name_H-M   'P 1'
#
loop_
_entity.id
_entity.type
_entity.pdbx_description
1 polymer ?
#
loop_
_entity_poly.entity_id
_entity_poly.type
_entity_poly.pdbx_seq_one_letter_code
_entity_poly.pdbx_strand_id
1 'polypeptide(L)'
;MVELESSSSESSSPANAANTSTSSDAGVASPPKRLRTRGTKSVLSPDLVGALDRTGVSSRQALRIVAATASSLGHDPQELVLNPESIRQARAKYRSTLAKDIKETSVLLPLLGAFQDKWSKKNEI
;
A
#
# COMPACT_ATOMS: atom_id res chain seq x y z
N MET A 1 45.66 37.03 -2.12
CA MET A 1 44.91 38.31 -2.11
C MET A 1 43.44 37.95 -2.19
N VAL A 2 42.68 38.27 -1.14
CA VAL A 2 41.20 38.35 -1.06
C VAL A 2 40.42 37.03 -1.25
N GLU A 3 39.50 36.54 -0.41
CA GLU A 3 38.99 36.83 0.94
C GLU A 3 38.32 35.54 1.45
N LEU A 4 38.36 35.32 2.76
CA LEU A 4 37.51 34.35 3.45
C LEU A 4 36.17 35.02 3.76
N GLU A 5 35.05 34.41 3.40
CA GLU A 5 33.78 34.70 4.06
C GLU A 5 33.19 33.42 4.67
N SER A 6 33.37 33.32 5.99
CA SER A 6 32.50 32.58 6.88
C SER A 6 31.13 33.24 6.91
N SER A 7 30.04 32.46 6.92
CA SER A 7 28.77 32.93 7.45
C SER A 7 28.37 32.03 8.63
N SER A 8 28.61 32.58 9.82
CA SER A 8 28.04 32.15 11.10
C SER A 8 27.17 33.30 11.57
N SER A 9 25.89 33.04 11.86
CA SER A 9 25.04 33.85 12.74
C SER A 9 23.79 33.03 13.06
N GLU A 10 23.70 32.36 14.20
CA GLU A 10 23.46 32.87 15.57
C GLU A 10 22.00 32.61 15.98
N SER A 11 21.89 32.14 17.21
CA SER A 11 20.74 31.61 17.93
C SER A 11 19.64 32.64 18.21
N SER A 12 18.40 32.17 18.29
CA SER A 12 17.48 32.68 19.31
C SER A 12 16.46 31.62 19.72
N SER A 13 16.65 31.05 20.92
CA SER A 13 15.57 30.47 21.70
C SER A 13 14.59 31.56 22.13
N PRO A 14 13.34 31.20 22.42
CA PRO A 14 12.80 31.65 23.70
C PRO A 14 12.29 30.50 24.56
N ALA A 15 12.62 30.60 25.84
CA ALA A 15 12.18 29.77 26.93
C ALA A 15 10.77 30.15 27.41
N ASN A 16 10.12 29.15 28.01
CA ASN A 16 9.11 29.22 29.07
C ASN A 16 7.79 29.96 28.80
N ALA A 17 6.72 29.17 28.81
CA ALA A 17 5.61 29.45 29.69
C ALA A 17 5.07 28.13 30.25
N ALA A 18 5.34 27.90 31.54
CA ALA A 18 4.60 26.97 32.35
C ALA A 18 3.27 27.63 32.69
N ASN A 19 2.16 26.97 32.34
CA ASN A 19 0.83 27.45 32.66
C ASN A 19 0.01 26.25 33.16
N THR A 20 0.16 26.03 34.46
CA THR A 20 -0.95 25.87 35.40
C THR A 20 -2.07 24.91 35.01
N SER A 21 -2.06 23.75 35.66
CA SER A 21 -3.26 22.96 35.96
C SER A 21 -4.38 23.89 36.42
N THR A 22 -5.35 24.12 35.55
CA THR A 22 -6.60 24.79 35.90
C THR A 22 -7.71 23.82 35.56
N SER A 23 -8.19 23.14 36.61
CA SER A 23 -9.44 22.41 36.62
C SER A 23 -10.57 23.38 36.33
N SER A 24 -11.08 23.37 35.11
CA SER A 24 -12.41 23.89 34.80
C SER A 24 -13.19 22.78 34.11
N ASP A 25 -13.99 22.13 34.95
CA ASP A 25 -15.16 21.35 34.62
C ASP A 25 -16.04 22.11 33.61
N ALA A 26 -16.03 21.63 32.38
CA ALA A 26 -17.07 21.89 31.40
C ALA A 26 -17.23 20.56 30.65
N GLY A 27 -18.35 19.89 30.90
CA GLY A 27 -18.73 18.63 30.27
C GLY A 27 -18.86 18.75 28.76
N VAL A 28 -17.73 18.76 28.06
CA VAL A 28 -17.69 18.50 26.62
C VAL A 28 -17.78 16.99 26.49
N ALA A 29 -19.00 16.50 26.27
CA ALA A 29 -19.26 15.12 25.95
C ALA A 29 -18.35 14.69 24.80
N SER A 30 -17.29 13.96 25.14
CA SER A 30 -16.36 13.37 24.18
C SER A 30 -17.20 12.58 23.17
N PRO A 31 -17.05 12.82 21.85
CA PRO A 31 -17.76 12.04 20.85
C PRO A 31 -17.56 10.55 21.16
N PRO A 32 -18.61 9.73 21.13
CA PRO A 32 -18.49 8.33 21.49
C PRO A 32 -17.34 7.71 20.71
N LYS A 33 -16.39 7.09 21.42
CA LYS A 33 -15.30 6.33 20.81
C LYS A 33 -15.96 5.25 19.97
N ARG A 34 -16.11 5.50 18.66
CA ARG A 34 -16.62 4.50 17.72
C ARG A 34 -15.70 3.31 17.85
N LEU A 35 -16.22 2.19 18.36
CA LEU A 35 -15.51 0.92 18.32
C LEU A 35 -15.11 0.72 16.87
N ARG A 36 -13.81 0.65 16.60
CA ARG A 36 -13.28 0.43 15.25
C ARG A 36 -13.56 -1.02 14.89
N THR A 37 -14.80 -1.30 14.51
CA THR A 37 -15.17 -2.61 13.98
C THR A 37 -14.47 -2.76 12.64
N ARG A 38 -13.72 -3.85 12.48
CA ARG A 38 -13.07 -4.14 11.21
C ARG A 38 -14.16 -4.43 10.18
N GLY A 39 -14.08 -3.77 9.02
CA GLY A 39 -14.96 -4.06 7.90
C GLY A 39 -14.97 -5.54 7.55
N THR A 40 -16.14 -6.03 7.12
CA THR A 40 -16.40 -7.45 6.82
C THR A 40 -16.52 -7.71 5.33
N LYS A 41 -16.81 -6.67 4.53
CA LYS A 41 -17.03 -6.79 3.09
C LYS A 41 -15.70 -6.76 2.32
N SER A 42 -15.42 -7.82 1.56
CA SER A 42 -14.27 -7.86 0.64
C SER A 42 -14.62 -7.13 -0.65
N VAL A 43 -13.83 -6.10 -1.00
CA VAL A 43 -14.00 -5.31 -2.24
C VAL A 43 -12.94 -5.66 -3.29
N LEU A 44 -11.92 -6.43 -2.91
CA LEU A 44 -10.81 -6.79 -3.78
C LEU A 44 -11.23 -7.90 -4.76
N SER A 45 -11.90 -7.51 -5.84
CA SER A 45 -12.18 -8.39 -6.98
C SER A 45 -10.92 -8.57 -7.85
N PRO A 46 -10.80 -9.67 -8.63
CA PRO A 46 -9.69 -9.85 -9.56
C PRO A 46 -9.54 -8.68 -10.55
N ASP A 47 -10.67 -8.13 -11.02
CA ASP A 47 -10.67 -6.99 -11.95
C ASP A 47 -10.12 -5.72 -11.30
N LEU A 48 -10.56 -5.42 -10.08
CA LEU A 48 -10.04 -4.29 -9.31
C LEU A 48 -8.55 -4.46 -9.03
N VAL A 49 -8.14 -5.66 -8.61
CA VAL A 49 -6.72 -5.97 -8.33
C VAL A 49 -5.89 -5.85 -9.61
N GLY A 50 -6.38 -6.33 -10.74
CA GLY A 50 -5.71 -6.21 -12.04
C GLY A 50 -5.58 -4.77 -12.50
N ALA A 51 -6.62 -3.95 -12.34
CA ALA A 51 -6.55 -2.51 -12.61
C ALA A 51 -5.53 -1.81 -11.70
N LEU A 52 -5.53 -2.16 -10.41
CA LEU A 52 -4.55 -1.66 -9.44
C LEU A 52 -3.12 -2.13 -9.74
N ASP A 53 -2.93 -3.30 -10.36
CA ASP A 53 -1.61 -3.82 -10.71
C ASP A 53 -1.04 -3.11 -11.94
N ARG A 54 -1.88 -2.92 -12.98
CA ARG A 54 -1.53 -2.23 -14.22
C ARG A 54 -1.18 -0.75 -13.99
N THR A 55 -1.86 -0.10 -13.05
CA THR A 55 -1.62 1.31 -12.72
C THR A 55 -0.38 1.55 -11.87
N GLY A 56 0.27 0.52 -11.34
CA GLY A 56 1.52 0.65 -10.57
C GLY A 56 1.40 1.41 -9.24
N VAL A 57 0.20 1.69 -8.76
CA VAL A 57 -0.01 2.45 -7.51
C VAL A 57 0.47 1.66 -6.29
N SER A 58 1.06 2.32 -5.29
CA SER A 58 1.47 1.63 -4.05
C SER A 58 0.27 1.12 -3.26
N SER A 59 0.43 0.09 -2.42
CA SER A 59 -0.71 -0.47 -1.65
C SER A 59 -1.39 0.55 -0.74
N ARG A 60 -0.64 1.54 -0.22
CA ARG A 60 -1.20 2.64 0.58
C ARG A 60 -2.00 3.63 -0.28
N GLN A 61 -1.58 3.89 -1.50
CA GLN A 61 -2.32 4.75 -2.42
C GLN A 61 -3.57 4.03 -2.95
N ALA A 62 -3.45 2.75 -3.31
CA ALA A 62 -4.59 1.90 -3.67
C ALA A 62 -5.67 1.92 -2.59
N LEU A 63 -5.28 1.80 -1.32
CA LEU A 63 -6.21 1.89 -0.19
C LEU A 63 -6.99 3.21 -0.19
N ARG A 64 -6.28 4.34 -0.35
CA ARG A 64 -6.89 5.68 -0.36
C ARG A 64 -7.85 5.86 -1.53
N ILE A 65 -7.45 5.39 -2.71
CA ILE A 65 -8.29 5.43 -3.92
C ILE A 65 -9.57 4.63 -3.66
N VAL A 66 -9.46 3.37 -3.23
CA VAL A 66 -10.64 2.53 -2.96
C VAL A 66 -11.53 3.11 -1.87
N ALA A 67 -10.95 3.67 -0.80
CA ALA A 67 -11.71 4.30 0.27
C ALA A 67 -12.45 5.57 -0.22
N ALA A 68 -11.78 6.40 -1.02
CA ALA A 68 -12.37 7.61 -1.60
C ALA A 68 -13.50 7.24 -2.58
N THR A 69 -13.25 6.28 -3.47
CA THR A 69 -14.25 5.78 -4.41
C THR A 69 -15.46 5.21 -3.66
N ALA A 70 -15.26 4.37 -2.64
CA ALA A 70 -16.35 3.85 -1.83
C ALA A 70 -17.20 4.97 -1.21
N SER A 71 -16.54 5.98 -0.65
CA SER A 71 -17.21 7.14 -0.05
C SER A 71 -18.01 7.93 -1.11
N SER A 72 -17.44 8.12 -2.30
CA SER A 72 -18.13 8.78 -3.42
C SER A 72 -19.34 8.00 -3.94
N LEU A 73 -19.34 6.67 -3.81
CA LEU A 73 -20.47 5.80 -4.16
C LEU A 73 -21.52 5.71 -3.02
N GLY A 74 -21.31 6.38 -1.88
CA GLY A 74 -22.22 6.33 -0.73
C GLY A 74 -22.03 5.10 0.16
N HIS A 75 -20.93 4.36 0.01
CA HIS A 75 -20.57 3.26 0.91
C HIS A 75 -19.65 3.77 2.03
N ASP A 76 -19.85 3.28 3.26
CA ASP A 76 -18.94 3.58 4.36
C ASP A 76 -17.61 2.79 4.20
N PRO A 77 -16.45 3.46 4.08
CA PRO A 77 -15.16 2.78 4.01
C PRO A 77 -14.83 1.95 5.26
N GLN A 78 -15.47 2.19 6.42
CA GLN A 78 -15.27 1.36 7.62
C GLN A 78 -15.90 -0.03 7.51
N GLU A 79 -16.92 -0.21 6.66
CA GLU A 79 -17.55 -1.52 6.42
C GLU A 79 -16.69 -2.43 5.52
N LEU A 80 -15.69 -1.86 4.85
CA LEU A 80 -14.88 -2.53 3.86
C LEU A 80 -13.59 -3.10 4.48
N VAL A 81 -13.14 -4.25 3.99
CA VAL A 81 -11.84 -4.85 4.39
C VAL A 81 -10.71 -4.08 3.71
N LEU A 82 -10.41 -2.89 4.23
CA LEU A 82 -9.39 -1.99 3.70
C LEU A 82 -8.12 -2.08 4.55
N ASN A 83 -7.16 -2.88 4.10
CA ASN A 83 -5.82 -2.98 4.69
C ASN A 83 -4.76 -3.00 3.57
N PRO A 84 -3.71 -2.16 3.64
CA PRO A 84 -2.61 -2.19 2.68
C PRO A 84 -2.00 -3.59 2.50
N GLU A 85 -1.91 -4.38 3.56
CA GLU A 85 -1.36 -5.73 3.48
C GLU A 85 -2.31 -6.68 2.75
N SER A 86 -3.61 -6.55 2.95
CA SER A 86 -4.61 -7.33 2.20
C SER A 86 -4.55 -7.02 0.70
N ILE A 87 -4.33 -5.76 0.32
CA ILE A 87 -4.11 -5.36 -1.08
C ILE A 87 -2.82 -5.99 -1.63
N ARG A 88 -1.73 -5.97 -0.84
CA ARG A 88 -0.45 -6.58 -1.24
C ARG A 88 -0.61 -8.08 -1.49
N GLN A 89 -1.27 -8.79 -0.58
CA GLN A 89 -1.54 -10.22 -0.71
C GLN A 89 -2.45 -10.53 -1.91
N ALA A 90 -3.49 -9.72 -2.13
CA ALA A 90 -4.38 -9.90 -3.27
C ALA A 90 -3.63 -9.76 -4.60
N ARG A 91 -2.73 -8.76 -4.72
CA ARG A 91 -1.86 -8.61 -5.90
C ARG A 91 -0.90 -9.78 -6.08
N ALA A 92 -0.28 -10.26 -5.00
CA ALA A 92 0.60 -11.42 -5.07
C ALA A 92 -0.14 -12.67 -5.59
N LYS A 93 -1.36 -12.90 -5.10
CA LYS A 93 -2.24 -13.97 -5.60
C LYS A 93 -2.59 -13.78 -7.07
N TYR A 94 -3.02 -12.58 -7.44
CA TYR A 94 -3.37 -12.24 -8.83
C TYR A 94 -2.20 -12.45 -9.81
N ARG A 95 -0.98 -12.04 -9.44
CA ARG A 95 0.21 -12.28 -10.27
C ARG A 95 0.57 -13.77 -10.33
N SER A 96 0.38 -14.51 -9.24
CA SER A 96 0.60 -15.96 -9.24
C SER A 96 -0.41 -16.68 -10.12
N THR A 97 -1.68 -16.29 -10.12
CA THR A 97 -2.69 -16.86 -11.01
C THR A 97 -2.38 -16.51 -12.45
N LEU A 98 -2.09 -15.24 -12.76
CA LEU A 98 -1.68 -14.86 -14.11
C LEU A 98 -0.43 -15.62 -14.60
N ALA A 99 0.56 -15.83 -13.74
CA ALA A 99 1.75 -16.60 -14.12
C ALA A 99 1.42 -18.07 -14.44
N LYS A 100 0.48 -18.67 -13.71
CA LYS A 100 -0.02 -20.02 -14.00
C LYS A 100 -0.81 -20.04 -15.29
N ASP A 101 -1.73 -19.08 -15.46
CA ASP A 101 -2.53 -18.95 -16.67
C ASP A 101 -1.63 -18.75 -17.89
N ILE A 102 -0.59 -17.91 -17.80
CA ILE A 102 0.38 -17.72 -18.88
C ILE A 102 1.13 -19.02 -19.14
N LYS A 103 1.58 -19.74 -18.11
CA LYS A 103 2.27 -21.02 -18.28
C LYS A 103 1.39 -22.05 -18.99
N GLU A 104 0.12 -22.15 -18.61
CA GLU A 104 -0.85 -23.09 -19.19
C GLU A 104 -1.30 -22.67 -20.60
N THR A 105 -1.50 -21.37 -20.82
CA THR A 105 -1.92 -20.79 -22.10
C THR A 105 -0.75 -20.63 -23.07
N SER A 106 0.50 -20.72 -22.59
CA SER A 106 1.69 -20.77 -23.43
C SER A 106 1.83 -22.13 -24.14
N VAL A 107 0.81 -22.49 -24.91
CA VAL A 107 0.75 -23.65 -25.82
C VAL A 107 1.70 -23.46 -27.03
N LEU A 108 2.69 -22.57 -26.96
CA LEU A 108 3.68 -22.29 -28.01
C LEU A 108 5.13 -22.44 -27.56
N LEU A 109 5.45 -23.34 -26.63
CA LEU A 109 6.85 -23.74 -26.42
C LEU A 109 7.09 -25.26 -26.39
N PRO A 110 6.85 -25.98 -27.51
CA PRO A 110 7.70 -27.11 -27.88
C PRO A 110 9.20 -26.70 -27.97
N LEU A 111 9.50 -25.40 -28.07
CA LEU A 111 10.86 -24.87 -28.21
C LEU A 111 11.65 -24.73 -26.89
N LEU A 112 11.00 -24.62 -25.73
CA LEU A 112 11.73 -24.48 -24.45
C LEU A 112 12.10 -25.84 -23.83
N GLY A 113 11.27 -26.87 -24.03
CA GLY A 113 11.64 -28.26 -23.67
C GLY A 113 12.89 -28.72 -24.42
N ALA A 114 13.03 -28.35 -25.70
CA ALA A 114 14.21 -28.66 -26.51
C ALA A 114 15.50 -27.99 -26.01
N PHE A 115 15.40 -26.89 -25.24
CA PHE A 115 16.57 -26.20 -24.68
C PHE A 115 17.09 -26.91 -23.42
N GLN A 116 16.19 -27.37 -22.55
CA GLN A 116 16.57 -28.01 -21.29
C GLN A 116 17.18 -29.41 -21.53
N ASP A 117 16.65 -30.16 -22.50
CA ASP A 117 17.20 -31.45 -22.94
C ASP A 117 18.58 -31.31 -23.62
N LYS A 118 18.79 -30.23 -24.38
CA LYS A 118 20.10 -29.93 -25.00
C LYS A 118 21.15 -29.47 -23.98
N TRP A 119 20.73 -28.74 -22.95
CA TRP A 119 21.64 -28.28 -21.90
C TRP A 119 22.09 -29.42 -20.99
N SER A 120 21.19 -30.36 -20.66
CA SER A 120 21.52 -31.54 -19.84
C SER A 120 22.54 -32.47 -20.54
N LYS A 121 22.37 -32.72 -21.85
CA LYS A 121 23.30 -33.58 -22.62
C LYS A 121 24.69 -32.97 -22.83
N LYS A 122 24.85 -31.65 -22.69
CA LYS A 122 26.15 -30.98 -22.88
C LYS A 122 27.04 -31.03 -21.63
N ASN A 123 26.47 -31.36 -20.46
CA ASN A 123 27.18 -31.38 -19.18
C ASN A 123 27.43 -32.80 -18.64
N GLU A 124 27.27 -33.82 -19.47
CA GLU A 124 27.42 -35.24 -19.13
C GLU A 124 28.65 -35.89 -19.81
N ILE A 125 29.69 -35.10 -20.08
CA ILE A 125 31.02 -35.55 -20.52
C ILE A 125 32.08 -34.83 -19.69
#